data_AF-A0A672ZW98-F1
#
_entry.id   AF-A0A672ZW98-F1
#
_cell.length_a   1.000
_cell.length_b   1.000
_cell.length_c   1.000
_cell.angle_alpha   90.00
_cell.angle_beta   90.00
_cell.angle_gamma   90.00
#
_symmetry.space_group_name_H-M   'P 1'
#
loop_
_entity.id
_entity.type
_entity.pdbx_description
1 polymer ?
#
loop_
_entity_poly.entity_id
_entity_poly.type
_entity_poly.pdbx_seq_one_letter_code
_entity_poly.pdbx_strand_id
1 'polypeptide(L)'
;MVGVKVIGSDPDFQPELAAAGSRLAVVKFTMAACQPCIRIAPAFNMLSNKYPQVVFLEVDVHVCQATAAANNISATPTFLFFRNRVRVDQYQGADAAGLEDKIKQHTENDPGNSEDSDIPKGYMDLMPFVNKAGCECLNESDDCGFDNCLIKDTSYLESDCDEQLLITIAFNQPVKLFSMKLQSSDFAQAPKVVKVFINLPRSMGFDDAERSEATQTLDLSEDDYKDDGLIPLRYVKFQNVQSVTMFVKSNQGDEETTKINYLTFIGTPVQATNMNDFKRVRRRRSFGKKNQRKRKTMSISAHFVHFFSLFCSIFVWFRSFFSLFNLIFVLFLSFEFLHLFHL
;
A
#
# COMPACT_ATOMS: atom_id res chain seq x y z
N MET A 1 9.89 30.13 -11.45
CA MET A 1 9.05 29.14 -12.15
C MET A 1 9.59 27.76 -11.83
N VAL A 2 8.77 26.86 -11.31
CA VAL A 2 9.18 25.48 -11.04
C VAL A 2 9.04 24.71 -12.38
N GLY A 3 10.14 24.69 -13.12
CA GLY A 3 10.21 24.00 -14.41
C GLY A 3 10.54 22.51 -14.25
N VAL A 4 10.33 21.75 -15.32
CA VAL A 4 10.82 20.38 -15.41
C VAL A 4 12.35 20.40 -15.43
N LYS A 5 12.97 19.65 -14.52
CA LYS A 5 14.42 19.54 -14.42
C LYS A 5 14.93 18.34 -15.22
N VAL A 6 15.81 18.59 -16.17
CA VAL A 6 16.42 17.54 -16.99
C VAL A 6 17.63 16.96 -16.27
N ILE A 7 17.69 15.64 -16.17
CA ILE A 7 18.81 14.88 -15.61
C ILE A 7 19.75 14.54 -16.76
N GLY A 8 20.97 15.09 -16.71
CA GLY A 8 21.95 14.95 -17.79
C GLY A 8 22.89 13.74 -17.66
N SER A 9 22.91 13.07 -16.51
CA SER A 9 23.79 11.91 -16.27
C SER A 9 23.23 10.98 -15.19
N ASP A 10 23.62 9.70 -15.24
CA ASP A 10 23.25 8.70 -14.23
C ASP A 10 23.56 9.09 -12.76
N PRO A 11 24.75 9.62 -12.40
CA PRO A 11 25.06 9.98 -11.01
C PRO A 11 24.21 11.14 -10.47
N ASP A 12 23.64 11.98 -11.34
CA ASP A 12 22.83 13.12 -10.94
C ASP A 12 21.40 12.71 -10.52
N PHE A 13 20.94 11.52 -10.92
CA PHE A 13 19.57 11.09 -10.64
C PHE A 13 19.28 10.97 -9.14
N GLN A 14 20.18 10.32 -8.39
CA GLN A 14 19.98 10.06 -6.96
C GLN A 14 20.03 11.34 -6.09
N PRO A 15 20.98 12.27 -6.28
CA PRO A 15 20.99 13.57 -5.62
C PRO A 15 19.70 14.37 -5.85
N GLU A 16 19.19 14.39 -7.08
CA GLU A 16 17.98 15.14 -7.42
C GLU A 16 16.72 14.53 -6.80
N LEU A 17 16.66 13.20 -6.78
CA LEU A 17 15.62 12.49 -6.08
C LEU A 17 15.69 12.72 -4.56
N ALA A 18 16.89 12.82 -3.99
CA ALA A 18 17.09 13.15 -2.58
C ALA A 18 16.70 14.59 -2.26
N ALA A 19 16.98 15.54 -3.16
CA ALA A 19 16.61 16.95 -3.03
C ALA A 19 15.09 17.18 -3.07
N ALA A 20 14.33 16.25 -3.67
CA ALA A 20 12.88 16.28 -3.59
C ALA A 20 12.35 16.11 -2.15
N GLY A 21 13.08 15.36 -1.31
CA GLY A 21 12.71 15.11 0.09
C GLY A 21 11.37 14.38 0.23
N SER A 22 10.46 14.96 1.01
CA SER A 22 9.10 14.46 1.27
C SER A 22 8.09 14.80 0.17
N ARG A 23 8.46 15.69 -0.76
CA ARG A 23 7.61 16.07 -1.88
C ARG A 23 7.51 14.92 -2.88
N LEU A 24 6.36 14.82 -3.54
CA LEU A 24 6.18 13.92 -4.68
C LEU A 24 7.14 14.35 -5.80
N ALA A 25 7.93 13.42 -6.30
CA ALA A 25 8.76 13.60 -7.47
C ALA A 25 8.21 12.76 -8.63
N VAL A 26 7.92 13.39 -9.77
CA VAL A 26 7.44 12.72 -10.98
C VAL A 26 8.56 12.73 -12.01
N VAL A 27 9.08 11.55 -12.33
CA VAL A 27 10.18 11.34 -13.27
C VAL A 27 9.62 10.85 -14.60
N LYS A 28 9.73 11.67 -15.65
CA LYS A 28 9.41 11.28 -17.02
C LYS A 28 10.63 10.65 -17.68
N PHE A 29 10.57 9.36 -17.97
CA PHE A 29 11.52 8.68 -18.84
C PHE A 29 11.12 8.88 -20.30
N THR A 30 12.04 9.46 -21.07
CA THR A 30 11.83 9.83 -22.48
C THR A 30 12.93 9.27 -23.36
N MET A 31 12.73 9.40 -24.68
CA MET A 31 13.67 8.94 -25.70
C MET A 31 13.64 9.92 -26.86
N ALA A 32 14.81 10.22 -27.44
CA ALA A 32 14.91 10.99 -28.67
C ALA A 32 14.01 10.40 -29.78
N ALA A 33 13.34 11.26 -30.54
CA ALA A 33 12.45 10.89 -31.65
C ALA A 33 11.23 10.01 -31.28
N CYS A 34 10.83 9.97 -30.00
CA CYS A 34 9.60 9.33 -29.56
C CYS A 34 8.38 10.26 -29.77
N GLN A 35 7.56 10.02 -30.80
CA GLN A 35 6.38 10.85 -31.08
C GLN A 35 5.39 10.96 -29.89
N PRO A 36 5.06 9.89 -29.15
CA PRO A 36 4.23 10.00 -27.96
C PRO A 36 4.87 10.87 -26.86
N CYS A 37 6.20 10.84 -26.73
CA CYS A 37 6.95 11.66 -25.78
C CYS A 37 6.89 13.15 -26.13
N ILE A 38 6.98 13.49 -27.42
CA ILE A 38 6.84 14.86 -27.92
C ILE A 38 5.43 15.39 -27.63
N ARG A 39 4.39 14.57 -27.83
CA ARG A 39 3.00 14.96 -27.57
C ARG A 39 2.72 15.29 -26.11
N ILE A 40 3.29 14.52 -25.18
CA ILE A 40 3.03 14.70 -23.73
C ILE A 40 3.92 15.77 -23.08
N ALA A 41 5.06 16.11 -23.69
CA ALA A 41 6.00 17.12 -23.16
C ALA A 41 5.37 18.48 -22.80
N PRO A 42 4.54 19.12 -23.66
CA PRO A 42 3.91 20.40 -23.29
C PRO A 42 2.93 20.25 -22.12
N ALA A 43 2.18 19.15 -22.07
CA ALA A 43 1.29 18.87 -20.95
C ALA A 43 2.06 18.66 -19.66
N PHE A 44 3.19 17.94 -19.69
CA PHE A 44 4.05 17.73 -18.53
C PHE A 44 4.63 19.04 -17.99
N ASN A 45 5.06 19.95 -18.86
CA ASN A 45 5.49 21.30 -18.48
C ASN A 45 4.35 22.14 -17.89
N MET A 46 3.12 22.04 -18.42
CA MET A 46 1.97 22.72 -17.82
C MET A 46 1.65 22.16 -16.42
N LEU A 47 1.76 20.84 -16.23
CA LEU A 47 1.56 20.20 -14.94
C LEU A 47 2.62 20.63 -13.91
N SER A 48 3.87 20.84 -14.32
CA SER A 48 4.91 21.35 -13.40
C SER A 48 4.61 22.75 -12.88
N ASN A 49 4.01 23.60 -13.71
CA ASN A 49 3.58 24.92 -13.30
C ASN A 49 2.29 24.88 -12.46
N LYS A 50 1.41 23.91 -12.71
CA LYS A 50 0.15 23.72 -11.98
C LYS A 50 0.35 23.15 -10.58
N TYR A 51 1.37 22.31 -10.39
CA TYR A 51 1.68 21.64 -9.13
C TYR A 51 3.09 22.02 -8.63
N PRO A 52 3.31 23.26 -8.15
CA PRO A 52 4.64 23.72 -7.72
C PRO A 52 5.20 22.95 -6.50
N GLN A 53 4.34 22.26 -5.75
CA GLN A 53 4.71 21.39 -4.63
C GLN A 53 5.28 20.04 -5.09
N VAL A 54 5.11 19.67 -6.35
CA VAL A 54 5.61 18.42 -6.93
C VAL A 54 6.89 18.71 -7.71
N VAL A 55 7.89 17.85 -7.58
CA VAL A 55 9.17 17.95 -8.30
C VAL A 55 9.04 17.20 -9.62
N PHE A 56 9.24 17.89 -10.74
CA PHE A 56 9.17 17.26 -12.06
C PHE A 56 10.57 17.07 -12.63
N LEU A 57 10.92 15.81 -12.91
CA LEU A 57 12.20 15.41 -13.47
C LEU A 57 12.00 14.79 -14.85
N GLU A 58 12.98 14.95 -15.72
CA GLU A 58 13.02 14.35 -17.05
C GLU A 58 14.35 13.62 -17.24
N VAL A 59 14.28 12.36 -17.68
CA VAL A 59 15.42 11.47 -17.86
C VAL A 59 15.35 10.88 -19.25
N ASP A 60 16.40 11.07 -20.07
CA ASP A 60 16.52 10.40 -21.35
C ASP A 60 17.12 8.99 -21.16
N VAL A 61 16.43 7.97 -21.66
CA VAL A 61 16.83 6.56 -21.49
C VAL A 61 18.12 6.19 -22.23
N HIS A 62 18.53 6.96 -23.25
CA HIS A 62 19.78 6.76 -23.97
C HIS A 62 20.96 7.44 -23.29
N VAL A 63 20.71 8.53 -22.54
CA VAL A 63 21.72 9.26 -21.77
C VAL A 63 21.96 8.58 -20.41
N CYS A 64 20.88 8.23 -19.71
CA CYS A 64 20.92 7.62 -18.37
C CYS A 64 20.53 6.14 -18.43
N GLN A 65 21.35 5.33 -19.12
CA GLN A 65 21.03 3.93 -19.40
C GLN A 65 21.01 3.07 -18.14
N ALA A 66 21.95 3.30 -17.21
CA ALA A 66 22.01 2.58 -15.95
C ALA A 66 20.77 2.88 -15.08
N THR A 67 20.34 4.14 -15.02
CA THR A 67 19.14 4.56 -14.29
C THR A 67 17.87 3.98 -14.91
N ALA A 68 17.76 4.00 -16.25
CA ALA A 68 16.63 3.41 -16.96
C ALA A 68 16.54 1.89 -16.74
N ALA A 69 17.68 1.19 -16.80
CA ALA A 69 17.76 -0.24 -16.53
C ALA A 69 17.40 -0.58 -15.08
N ALA A 70 17.96 0.14 -14.10
CA ALA A 70 17.67 -0.05 -12.68
C ALA A 70 16.19 0.17 -12.35
N ASN A 71 15.51 1.06 -13.08
CA ASN A 71 14.08 1.35 -12.91
C ASN A 71 13.16 0.49 -13.79
N ASN A 72 13.70 -0.51 -14.51
CA ASN A 72 12.95 -1.44 -15.38
C ASN A 72 12.10 -0.73 -16.45
N ILE A 73 12.64 0.31 -17.08
CA ILE A 73 11.94 1.06 -18.13
C ILE A 73 11.96 0.26 -19.44
N SER A 74 10.81 -0.25 -19.86
CA SER A 74 10.65 -1.04 -21.09
C SER A 74 10.03 -0.26 -22.25
N ALA A 75 9.44 0.91 -21.98
CA ALA A 75 8.76 1.72 -22.99
C ALA A 75 8.75 3.20 -22.58
N THR A 76 8.65 4.08 -23.57
CA THR A 76 8.57 5.53 -23.37
C THR A 76 7.34 6.13 -24.06
N PRO A 77 6.69 7.15 -23.48
CA PRO A 77 6.99 7.75 -22.19
C PRO A 77 6.49 6.88 -21.02
N THR A 78 7.32 6.76 -19.99
CA THR A 78 6.95 6.17 -18.71
C THR A 78 7.21 7.21 -17.62
N PHE A 79 6.24 7.37 -16.73
CA PHE A 79 6.28 8.28 -15.60
C PHE A 79 6.38 7.46 -14.32
N LEU A 80 7.43 7.68 -13.56
CA LEU A 80 7.60 7.09 -12.25
C LEU A 80 7.33 8.14 -11.19
N PHE A 81 6.57 7.77 -10.18
CA PHE A 81 6.24 8.61 -9.04
C PHE A 81 7.10 8.17 -7.88
N PHE A 82 7.82 9.09 -7.27
CA PHE A 82 8.70 8.85 -6.15
C PHE A 82 8.34 9.72 -4.98
N ARG A 83 8.55 9.19 -3.78
CA ARG A 83 8.42 9.91 -2.53
C ARG A 83 9.43 9.39 -1.54
N ASN A 84 10.18 10.27 -0.88
CA ASN A 84 11.28 9.86 0.02
C ASN A 84 12.25 8.86 -0.65
N ARG A 85 12.51 9.04 -1.96
CA ARG A 85 13.32 8.14 -2.82
C ARG A 85 12.75 6.74 -3.05
N VAL A 86 11.52 6.47 -2.60
CA VAL A 86 10.79 5.22 -2.86
C VAL A 86 9.81 5.43 -4.01
N ARG A 87 9.78 4.50 -4.97
CA ARG A 87 8.80 4.53 -6.05
C ARG A 87 7.41 4.17 -5.51
N VAL A 88 6.45 5.09 -5.61
CA VAL A 88 5.07 4.93 -5.09
C VAL A 88 4.06 4.57 -6.17
N ASP A 89 4.31 4.93 -7.43
CA ASP A 89 3.43 4.57 -8.55
C ASP A 89 4.19 4.63 -9.88
N GLN A 90 3.56 4.09 -10.92
CA GLN A 90 4.04 4.10 -12.30
C GLN A 90 2.85 4.33 -13.24
N TYR A 91 3.07 5.19 -14.24
CA TYR A 91 2.12 5.44 -15.31
C TYR A 91 2.84 5.38 -16.65
N GLN A 92 2.27 4.68 -17.62
CA GLN A 92 2.87 4.49 -18.93
C GLN A 92 1.91 4.98 -20.00
N GLY A 93 2.45 5.69 -20.99
CA GLY A 93 1.68 6.21 -22.12
C GLY A 93 1.59 7.74 -22.14
N ALA A 94 1.10 8.26 -23.27
CA ALA A 94 1.07 9.69 -23.57
C ALA A 94 -0.34 10.30 -23.40
N ASP A 95 -1.02 9.97 -22.30
CA ASP A 95 -2.31 10.57 -21.93
C ASP A 95 -2.14 11.53 -20.74
N ALA A 96 -2.39 12.81 -21.01
CA ALA A 96 -2.23 13.89 -20.05
C ALA A 96 -3.28 13.87 -18.93
N ALA A 97 -4.51 13.46 -19.24
CA ALA A 97 -5.59 13.42 -18.26
C ALA A 97 -5.32 12.33 -17.23
N GLY A 98 -4.99 11.12 -17.68
CA GLY A 98 -4.62 10.02 -16.79
C GLY A 98 -3.38 10.32 -15.95
N LEU A 99 -2.38 11.02 -16.51
CA LEU A 99 -1.21 11.47 -15.77
C LEU A 99 -1.58 12.51 -14.69
N GLU A 100 -2.43 13.48 -15.02
CA GLU A 100 -2.89 14.48 -14.06
C GLU A 100 -3.72 13.84 -12.94
N ASP A 101 -4.62 12.92 -13.26
CA ASP A 101 -5.43 12.20 -12.27
C ASP A 101 -4.54 11.41 -11.30
N LYS A 102 -3.43 10.84 -11.80
CA LYS A 102 -2.42 10.19 -10.98
C LYS A 102 -1.67 11.16 -10.08
N ILE A 103 -1.27 12.32 -10.61
CA ILE A 103 -0.63 13.37 -9.81
C ILE A 103 -1.59 13.83 -8.71
N LYS A 104 -2.85 14.11 -9.02
CA LYS A 104 -3.88 14.46 -8.03
C LYS A 104 -4.04 13.35 -7.00
N GLN A 105 -4.15 12.09 -7.43
CA GLN A 105 -4.26 10.97 -6.51
C GLN A 105 -3.11 10.94 -5.49
N HIS A 106 -1.87 11.20 -5.90
CA HIS A 106 -0.70 11.17 -5.01
C HIS A 106 -0.39 12.51 -4.32
N THR A 107 -1.11 13.57 -4.69
CA THR A 107 -1.05 14.89 -4.04
C THR A 107 -2.22 15.07 -3.05
N GLU A 108 -3.34 14.38 -3.25
CA GLU A 108 -4.53 14.39 -2.38
C GLU A 108 -4.52 13.25 -1.36
N ASN A 109 -4.05 12.05 -1.72
CA ASN A 109 -3.71 11.01 -0.73
C ASN A 109 -2.33 11.27 -0.11
N ASP A 110 -1.96 12.55 -0.04
CA ASP A 110 -0.77 12.99 0.62
C ASP A 110 -0.98 12.83 2.14
N PRO A 111 -0.35 11.86 2.81
CA PRO A 111 -0.35 11.81 4.28
C PRO A 111 0.52 12.92 4.87
N GLY A 112 1.19 13.73 4.04
CA GLY A 112 2.22 14.70 4.37
C GLY A 112 2.05 16.07 3.70
N ASN A 113 0.80 16.51 3.50
CA ASN A 113 0.48 17.94 3.40
C ASN A 113 -0.19 18.48 4.68
N SER A 114 -0.27 17.66 5.74
CA SER A 114 0.11 18.21 7.04
C SER A 114 1.63 18.31 7.02
N GLU A 115 2.15 19.46 7.41
CA GLU A 115 3.52 19.64 7.81
C GLU A 115 3.89 18.57 8.85
N ASP A 116 4.26 17.35 8.45
CA ASP A 116 4.79 16.36 9.39
C ASP A 116 6.29 16.67 9.47
N SER A 117 6.58 17.83 10.06
CA SER A 117 7.90 18.29 10.47
C SER A 117 8.62 17.31 11.41
N ASP A 118 7.88 16.32 11.90
CA ASP A 118 8.24 15.55 13.07
C ASP A 118 8.92 14.23 12.68
N ILE A 119 8.73 13.73 11.46
CA ILE A 119 9.42 12.53 10.97
C ILE A 119 10.86 12.88 10.55
N PRO A 120 11.90 12.28 11.18
CA PRO A 120 13.28 12.57 10.81
C PRO A 120 13.59 12.19 9.36
N LYS A 121 14.39 13.03 8.68
CA LYS A 121 14.79 12.83 7.29
C LYS A 121 15.38 11.43 7.07
N GLY A 122 14.73 10.65 6.21
CA GLY A 122 15.16 9.30 5.83
C GLY A 122 14.23 8.18 6.29
N TYR A 123 13.27 8.48 7.17
CA TYR A 123 12.20 7.57 7.55
C TYR A 123 10.86 7.98 6.92
N MET A 124 9.90 7.07 6.93
CA MET A 124 8.55 7.29 6.42
C MET A 124 7.53 6.55 7.27
N ASP A 125 6.28 6.99 7.16
CA ASP A 125 5.13 6.26 7.69
C ASP A 125 4.99 4.90 6.97
N LEU A 126 4.89 3.83 7.75
CA LEU A 126 4.80 2.46 7.27
C LEU A 126 3.36 1.97 7.04
N MET A 127 2.36 2.80 7.32
CA MET A 127 0.95 2.52 7.07
C MET A 127 0.66 1.98 5.65
N PRO A 128 1.31 2.46 4.56
CA PRO A 128 1.13 1.89 3.22
C PRO A 128 1.57 0.42 3.07
N PHE A 129 2.45 -0.06 3.95
CA PHE A 129 2.97 -1.43 3.96
C PHE A 129 2.18 -2.35 4.88
N VAL A 130 1.22 -1.83 5.66
CA VAL A 130 0.40 -2.62 6.57
C VAL A 130 -0.57 -3.51 5.78
N ASN A 131 -0.57 -4.79 6.11
CA ASN A 131 -1.53 -5.77 5.63
C ASN A 131 -2.73 -5.84 6.56
N LYS A 132 -3.77 -5.03 6.30
CA LYS A 132 -4.99 -5.01 7.12
C LYS A 132 -5.64 -6.39 7.31
N ALA A 133 -5.56 -7.27 6.32
CA ALA A 133 -6.18 -8.60 6.40
C ALA A 133 -5.42 -9.55 7.33
N GLY A 134 -4.16 -9.25 7.65
CA GLY A 134 -3.34 -9.99 8.61
C GLY A 134 -3.19 -9.28 9.94
N CYS A 135 -3.89 -8.16 10.15
CA CYS A 135 -3.95 -7.51 11.45
C CYS A 135 -5.02 -8.19 12.33
N GLU A 136 -4.77 -8.20 13.63
CA GLU A 136 -5.66 -8.76 14.64
C GLU A 136 -5.62 -7.84 15.85
N CYS A 137 -6.76 -7.62 16.49
CA CYS A 137 -6.84 -6.90 17.75
C CYS A 137 -7.69 -7.72 18.73
N LEU A 138 -7.17 -7.93 19.93
CA LEU A 138 -7.89 -8.60 21.01
C LEU A 138 -8.32 -7.57 22.04
N ASN A 139 -9.51 -7.82 22.62
CA ASN A 139 -10.21 -6.93 23.55
C ASN A 139 -10.58 -5.57 22.93
N GLU A 140 -10.85 -5.52 21.61
CA GLU A 140 -11.42 -4.33 20.98
C GLU A 140 -12.93 -4.25 21.22
N SER A 141 -13.44 -3.03 21.41
CA SER A 141 -14.88 -2.76 21.48
C SER A 141 -15.58 -3.01 20.14
N ASP A 142 -16.81 -3.53 20.20
CA ASP A 142 -17.68 -3.76 19.04
C ASP A 142 -18.00 -2.45 18.27
N ASP A 143 -18.07 -1.31 18.98
CA ASP A 143 -18.40 -0.02 18.40
C ASP A 143 -17.16 0.73 17.86
N CYS A 144 -16.01 0.51 18.52
CA CYS A 144 -14.78 1.27 18.32
C CYS A 144 -13.59 0.34 18.10
N GLY A 145 -13.58 -0.35 16.96
CA GLY A 145 -12.56 -1.36 16.62
C GLY A 145 -11.23 -0.82 16.10
N PHE A 146 -10.29 -1.72 15.85
CA PHE A 146 -8.91 -1.44 15.48
C PHE A 146 -8.70 -0.61 14.22
N ASP A 147 -9.59 -0.74 13.21
CA ASP A 147 -9.46 0.03 11.98
C ASP A 147 -9.51 1.55 12.21
N ASN A 148 -10.14 1.99 13.29
CA ASN A 148 -10.28 3.39 13.67
C ASN A 148 -8.94 4.01 14.05
N CYS A 149 -8.10 3.29 14.82
CA CYS A 149 -6.81 3.83 15.26
C CYS A 149 -5.74 3.87 14.16
N LEU A 150 -6.04 3.37 12.96
CA LEU A 150 -5.11 3.40 11.81
C LEU A 150 -5.29 4.64 10.93
N ILE A 151 -6.34 5.43 11.16
CA ILE A 151 -6.64 6.63 10.37
C ILE A 151 -6.52 7.83 11.31
N LYS A 152 -5.84 8.89 10.87
CA LYS A 152 -5.74 10.13 11.63
C LYS A 152 -7.04 10.93 11.50
N ASP A 153 -8.08 10.50 12.20
CA ASP A 153 -9.36 11.19 12.29
C ASP A 153 -9.84 11.30 13.75
N THR A 154 -11.13 11.59 13.95
CA THR A 154 -11.71 11.71 15.30
C THR A 154 -12.15 10.37 15.89
N SER A 155 -12.02 9.27 15.14
CA SER A 155 -12.34 7.94 15.63
C SER A 155 -11.25 7.43 16.57
N TYR A 156 -11.56 6.38 17.32
CA TYR A 156 -10.63 5.76 18.25
C TYR A 156 -10.90 4.27 18.34
N LEU A 157 -9.87 3.55 18.78
CA LEU A 157 -9.94 2.21 19.33
C LEU A 157 -10.18 2.34 20.84
N GLU A 158 -11.13 1.58 21.36
CA GLU A 158 -11.38 1.46 22.81
C GLU A 158 -11.37 -0.01 23.20
N SER A 159 -10.87 -0.30 24.40
CA SER A 159 -10.92 -1.64 24.97
C SER A 159 -12.30 -1.98 25.54
N ASP A 160 -12.72 -3.25 25.43
CA ASP A 160 -14.09 -3.67 25.78
C ASP A 160 -14.24 -4.03 27.26
N CYS A 161 -13.37 -4.89 27.80
CA CYS A 161 -13.56 -5.47 29.13
C CYS A 161 -12.67 -4.84 30.22
N ASP A 162 -11.44 -4.48 29.88
CA ASP A 162 -10.42 -3.97 30.80
C ASP A 162 -9.42 -3.10 30.02
N GLU A 163 -8.40 -2.56 30.68
CA GLU A 163 -7.43 -1.66 30.08
C GLU A 163 -6.43 -2.35 29.13
N GLN A 164 -6.42 -3.68 29.08
CA GLN A 164 -5.46 -4.43 28.30
C GLN A 164 -5.89 -4.52 26.83
N LEU A 165 -4.96 -4.26 25.92
CA LEU A 165 -5.18 -4.42 24.48
C LEU A 165 -4.03 -5.20 23.87
N LEU A 166 -4.35 -6.06 22.91
CA LEU A 166 -3.33 -6.78 22.15
C LEU A 166 -3.54 -6.54 20.66
N ILE A 167 -2.64 -5.76 20.07
CA ILE A 167 -2.74 -5.29 18.69
C ILE A 167 -1.61 -5.92 17.88
N THR A 168 -1.97 -6.75 16.91
CA THR A 168 -1.04 -7.37 15.96
C THR A 168 -1.17 -6.70 14.60
N ILE A 169 -0.06 -6.15 14.10
CA ILE A 169 0.06 -5.54 12.78
C ILE A 169 1.00 -6.37 11.93
N ALA A 170 0.48 -6.88 10.81
CA ALA A 170 1.27 -7.55 9.78
C ALA A 170 1.67 -6.57 8.68
N PHE A 171 2.87 -6.73 8.13
CA PHE A 171 3.36 -5.98 6.98
C PHE A 171 3.38 -6.86 5.73
N ASN A 172 3.09 -6.28 4.57
CA ASN A 172 3.16 -6.96 3.26
C ASN A 172 4.58 -7.36 2.87
N GLN A 173 5.58 -6.73 3.50
CA GLN A 173 7.00 -6.95 3.27
C GLN A 173 7.77 -6.66 4.55
N PRO A 174 9.01 -7.18 4.68
CA PRO A 174 9.82 -6.87 5.83
C PRO A 174 10.22 -5.39 5.88
N VAL A 175 10.05 -4.77 7.05
CA VAL A 175 10.36 -3.37 7.34
C VAL A 175 11.34 -3.24 8.51
N LYS A 176 11.95 -2.06 8.61
CA LYS A 176 12.77 -1.63 9.74
C LYS A 176 12.00 -0.60 10.53
N LEU A 177 11.76 -0.86 11.82
CA LEU A 177 11.06 0.09 12.68
C LEU A 177 12.07 0.99 13.39
N PHE A 178 11.85 2.30 13.33
CA PHE A 178 12.71 3.29 13.98
C PHE A 178 11.99 3.91 15.19
N SER A 179 10.75 4.33 15.00
CA SER A 179 9.90 4.85 16.06
C SER A 179 8.45 4.44 15.80
N MET A 180 7.61 4.65 16.80
CA MET A 180 6.16 4.57 16.66
C MET A 180 5.54 5.88 17.13
N LYS A 181 4.34 6.17 16.66
CA LYS A 181 3.55 7.34 17.05
C LYS A 181 2.24 6.85 17.59
N LEU A 182 1.90 7.31 18.80
CA LEU A 182 0.62 7.07 19.46
C LEU A 182 -0.03 8.42 19.74
N GLN A 183 -1.32 8.52 19.49
CA GLN A 183 -2.11 9.68 19.89
C GLN A 183 -3.33 9.22 20.66
N SER A 184 -3.68 9.98 21.70
CA SER A 184 -4.91 9.81 22.47
C SER A 184 -5.51 11.19 22.72
N SER A 185 -6.84 11.31 22.59
CA SER A 185 -7.59 12.51 22.96
C SER A 185 -7.74 12.64 24.46
N ASP A 186 -7.72 11.51 25.17
CA ASP A 186 -7.77 11.46 26.64
C ASP A 186 -6.45 10.87 27.16
N PHE A 187 -5.68 11.69 27.86
CA PHE A 187 -4.40 11.26 28.41
C PHE A 187 -4.57 10.21 29.51
N ALA A 188 -5.63 10.28 30.33
CA ALA A 188 -5.84 9.33 31.42
C ALA A 188 -6.06 7.90 30.89
N GLN A 189 -6.81 7.78 29.79
CA GLN A 189 -7.07 6.50 29.12
C GLN A 189 -5.98 6.11 28.12
N ALA A 190 -4.92 6.90 27.97
CA ALA A 190 -3.84 6.59 27.04
C ALA A 190 -2.97 5.44 27.56
N PRO A 191 -2.36 4.62 26.68
CA PRO A 191 -1.41 3.58 27.12
C PRO A 191 -0.24 4.12 27.95
N LYS A 192 0.17 3.38 28.98
CA LYS A 192 1.36 3.70 29.79
C LYS A 192 2.44 2.67 29.60
N VAL A 193 2.20 1.43 30.02
CA VAL A 193 3.17 0.35 29.88
C VAL A 193 2.82 -0.47 28.65
N VAL A 194 3.69 -0.45 27.66
CA VAL A 194 3.49 -1.15 26.38
C VAL A 194 4.64 -2.11 26.12
N LYS A 195 4.32 -3.37 25.87
CA LYS A 195 5.28 -4.39 25.44
C LYS A 195 5.19 -4.59 23.93
N VAL A 196 6.33 -4.54 23.25
CA VAL A 196 6.43 -4.73 21.81
C VAL A 196 7.16 -6.04 21.50
N PHE A 197 6.52 -6.87 20.69
CA PHE A 197 7.02 -8.15 20.18
C PHE A 197 7.07 -8.12 18.65
N ILE A 198 7.96 -8.90 18.06
CA ILE A 198 8.06 -9.00 16.60
C ILE A 198 8.18 -10.45 16.13
N ASN A 199 7.69 -10.71 14.92
CA ASN A 199 7.85 -11.97 14.20
C ASN A 199 7.44 -13.21 15.02
N LEU A 200 6.33 -13.07 15.74
CA LEU A 200 5.80 -14.17 16.54
C LEU A 200 5.29 -15.28 15.60
N PRO A 201 5.58 -16.57 15.90
CA PRO A 201 5.22 -17.69 15.03
C PRO A 201 3.73 -18.07 15.09
N ARG A 202 3.02 -17.59 16.12
CA ARG A 202 1.59 -17.80 16.37
C ARG A 202 1.01 -16.53 17.01
N SER A 203 -0.32 -16.37 16.94
CA SER A 203 -1.00 -15.31 17.69
C SER A 203 -0.69 -15.46 19.18
N MET A 204 -0.52 -14.31 19.84
CA MET A 204 -0.16 -14.22 21.24
C MET A 204 -1.41 -13.84 22.04
N GLY A 205 -1.69 -14.57 23.11
CA GLY A 205 -2.74 -14.20 24.07
C GLY A 205 -2.18 -13.35 25.21
N PHE A 206 -3.07 -12.83 26.04
CA PHE A 206 -2.74 -12.00 27.20
C PHE A 206 -1.78 -12.70 28.19
N ASP A 207 -2.08 -13.95 28.57
CA ASP A 207 -1.21 -14.75 29.46
C ASP A 207 0.21 -14.92 28.91
N ASP A 208 0.32 -15.17 27.60
CA ASP A 208 1.60 -15.35 26.92
C ASP A 208 2.37 -14.02 26.87
N ALA A 209 1.69 -12.90 26.62
CA ALA A 209 2.27 -11.56 26.57
C ALA A 209 2.77 -11.07 27.94
N GLU A 210 2.09 -11.44 29.02
CA GLU A 210 2.51 -11.08 30.37
C GLU A 210 3.80 -11.79 30.78
N ARG A 211 3.89 -13.09 30.50
CA ARG A 211 5.02 -13.94 30.92
C ARG A 211 6.24 -13.82 30.01
N SER A 212 6.02 -13.55 28.73
CA SER A 212 7.11 -13.49 27.75
C SER A 212 7.91 -12.19 27.88
N GLU A 213 9.21 -12.30 27.59
CA GLU A 213 10.08 -11.13 27.47
C GLU A 213 9.80 -10.41 26.15
N ALA A 214 9.48 -9.12 26.22
CA ALA A 214 9.26 -8.30 25.05
C ALA A 214 10.56 -7.99 24.32
N THR A 215 10.48 -7.77 23.01
CA THR A 215 11.62 -7.24 22.25
C THR A 215 12.03 -5.87 22.79
N GLN A 216 11.03 -5.05 23.14
CA GLN A 216 11.19 -3.81 23.87
C GLN A 216 9.96 -3.58 24.75
N THR A 217 10.19 -3.17 26.00
CA THR A 217 9.16 -2.62 26.88
C THR A 217 9.30 -1.11 26.89
N LEU A 218 8.18 -0.42 26.78
CA LEU A 218 8.05 1.04 26.76
C LEU A 218 7.25 1.47 27.99
N ASP A 219 7.72 2.51 28.64
CA ASP A 219 7.01 3.22 29.70
C ASP A 219 6.76 4.63 29.17
N LEU A 220 5.53 4.89 28.75
CA LEU A 220 5.13 6.08 28.02
C LEU A 220 4.80 7.19 29.01
N SER A 221 5.19 8.41 28.65
CA SER A 221 5.00 9.62 29.44
C SER A 221 4.10 10.61 28.71
N GLU A 222 3.73 11.71 29.38
CA GLU A 222 2.95 12.79 28.76
C GLU A 222 3.65 13.40 27.53
N ASP A 223 4.98 13.43 27.51
CA ASP A 223 5.74 13.96 26.38
C ASP A 223 5.59 13.12 25.10
N ASP A 224 5.32 11.82 25.24
CA ASP A 224 5.17 10.89 24.12
C ASP A 224 3.83 11.06 23.38
N TYR A 225 2.83 11.66 24.04
CA TYR A 225 1.49 11.88 23.50
C TYR A 225 1.26 13.26 22.88
N LYS A 226 2.28 14.12 22.91
CA LYS A 226 2.24 15.41 22.21
C LYS A 226 2.15 15.19 20.69
N ASP A 227 1.69 16.20 19.95
CA ASP A 227 1.48 16.06 18.50
C ASP A 227 2.75 15.63 17.74
N ASP A 228 3.93 16.07 18.19
CA ASP A 228 5.25 15.72 17.62
C ASP A 228 5.89 14.49 18.30
N GLY A 229 5.18 13.86 19.26
CA GLY A 229 5.65 12.75 20.07
C GLY A 229 5.99 11.52 19.24
N LEU A 230 7.28 11.25 19.05
CA LEU A 230 7.78 10.01 18.47
C LEU A 230 8.40 9.15 19.55
N ILE A 231 7.81 7.98 19.78
CA ILE A 231 8.27 7.01 20.75
C ILE A 231 9.43 6.22 20.11
N PRO A 232 10.68 6.39 20.58
CA PRO A 232 11.83 5.78 19.95
C PRO A 232 11.86 4.27 20.20
N LEU A 233 11.94 3.50 19.11
CA LEU A 233 12.19 2.07 19.17
C LEU A 233 13.69 1.80 19.02
N ARG A 234 14.15 0.70 19.61
CA ARG A 234 15.54 0.27 19.56
C ARG A 234 15.81 -0.35 18.19
N TYR A 235 16.00 0.50 17.18
CA TYR A 235 16.19 0.14 15.77
C TYR A 235 17.06 -1.11 15.55
N VAL A 236 18.15 -1.30 16.31
CA VAL A 236 19.02 -2.49 16.21
C VAL A 236 18.30 -3.83 16.42
N LYS A 237 17.20 -3.86 17.17
CA LYS A 237 16.35 -5.04 17.35
C LYS A 237 15.27 -5.17 16.27
N PHE A 238 14.89 -4.07 15.63
CA PHE A 238 13.80 -4.00 14.66
C PHE A 238 14.31 -3.83 13.22
N GLN A 239 15.32 -4.63 12.81
CA GLN A 239 15.90 -4.58 11.46
C GLN A 239 15.14 -5.36 10.40
N ASN A 240 14.29 -6.30 10.79
CA ASN A 240 13.61 -7.20 9.87
C ASN A 240 12.28 -7.64 10.49
N VAL A 241 11.28 -6.77 10.40
CA VAL A 241 9.97 -6.96 11.01
C VAL A 241 8.94 -7.28 9.93
N GLN A 242 8.33 -8.45 10.02
CA GLN A 242 7.21 -8.89 9.18
C GLN A 242 5.88 -8.73 9.90
N SER A 243 5.88 -8.97 11.21
CA SER A 243 4.74 -8.69 12.09
C SER A 243 5.23 -8.05 13.38
N VAL A 244 4.46 -7.12 13.90
CA VAL A 244 4.66 -6.48 15.20
C VAL A 244 3.43 -6.70 16.05
N THR A 245 3.59 -7.05 17.32
CA THR A 245 2.51 -7.21 18.28
C THR A 245 2.76 -6.28 19.45
N MET A 246 1.80 -5.42 19.71
CA MET A 246 1.82 -4.43 20.78
C MET A 246 0.83 -4.88 21.86
N PHE A 247 1.33 -5.16 23.04
CA PHE A 247 0.53 -5.47 24.21
C PHE A 247 0.51 -4.26 25.14
N VAL A 248 -0.66 -3.63 25.27
CA VAL A 248 -0.91 -2.57 26.25
C VAL A 248 -1.26 -3.25 27.57
N LYS A 249 -0.44 -3.02 28.59
CA LYS A 249 -0.61 -3.62 29.91
C LYS A 249 -1.42 -2.74 30.86
N SER A 250 -1.23 -1.43 30.78
CA SER A 250 -1.89 -0.45 31.64
C SER A 250 -2.01 0.90 30.92
N ASN A 251 -2.91 1.75 31.39
CA ASN A 251 -3.06 3.14 30.95
C ASN A 251 -2.44 4.13 31.96
N GLN A 252 -2.53 5.43 31.66
CA GLN A 252 -1.88 6.49 32.46
C GLN A 252 -2.62 6.80 33.77
N GLY A 253 -3.96 6.80 33.72
CA GLY A 253 -4.84 7.19 34.81
C GLY A 253 -5.34 6.05 35.69
N ASP A 254 -4.89 4.82 35.46
CA ASP A 254 -5.44 3.60 36.06
C ASP A 254 -6.97 3.49 35.82
N GLU A 255 -7.41 3.90 34.63
CA GLU A 255 -8.80 3.86 34.17
C GLU A 255 -9.21 2.44 33.77
N GLU A 256 -10.51 2.15 33.72
CA GLU A 256 -11.01 0.81 33.38
C GLU A 256 -10.79 0.44 31.91
N THR A 257 -10.74 1.43 31.01
CA THR A 257 -10.55 1.20 29.57
C THR A 257 -9.43 2.05 29.00
N THR A 258 -8.80 1.54 27.94
CA THR A 258 -7.74 2.21 27.19
C THR A 258 -8.29 2.73 25.86
N LYS A 259 -7.92 3.96 25.49
CA LYS A 259 -8.27 4.57 24.21
C LYS A 259 -7.03 4.92 23.39
N ILE A 260 -7.11 4.65 22.09
CA ILE A 260 -6.06 4.97 21.11
C ILE A 260 -6.71 5.60 19.88
N ASN A 261 -6.42 6.87 19.62
CA ASN A 261 -6.94 7.59 18.44
C ASN A 261 -6.11 7.32 17.20
N TYR A 262 -4.79 7.27 17.34
CA TYR A 262 -3.90 7.05 16.20
C TYR A 262 -2.69 6.20 16.60
N LEU A 263 -2.40 5.20 15.79
CA LEU A 263 -1.24 4.33 15.89
C LEU A 263 -0.60 4.20 14.52
N THR A 264 0.67 4.60 14.42
CA THR A 264 1.48 4.30 13.24
C THR A 264 2.92 3.95 13.61
N PHE A 265 3.60 3.26 12.69
CA PHE A 265 5.01 2.95 12.79
C PHE A 265 5.80 3.76 11.76
N ILE A 266 6.92 4.31 12.20
CA ILE A 266 7.82 5.10 11.37
C ILE A 266 9.10 4.30 11.15
N GLY A 267 9.52 4.23 9.88
CA GLY A 267 10.65 3.39 9.52
C GLY A 267 10.98 3.38 8.04
N THR A 268 11.60 2.30 7.59
CA THR A 268 11.96 2.09 6.17
C THR A 268 11.78 0.63 5.77
N PRO A 269 11.43 0.32 4.51
CA PRO A 269 11.41 -1.06 4.04
C PRO A 269 12.83 -1.64 3.96
N VAL A 270 12.98 -2.96 4.19
CA VAL A 270 14.30 -3.64 4.11
C VAL A 270 14.82 -3.71 2.67
N GLN A 271 13.92 -3.83 1.71
CA GLN A 271 14.23 -3.84 0.28
C GLN A 271 13.39 -2.79 -0.46
N ALA A 272 13.90 -2.23 -1.55
CA ALA A 272 13.10 -1.41 -2.46
C ALA A 272 12.07 -2.30 -3.16
N THR A 273 10.78 -2.15 -2.83
CA THR A 273 9.74 -3.12 -3.21
C THR A 273 9.41 -3.12 -4.71
N ASN A 274 9.15 -4.32 -5.22
CA ASN A 274 8.59 -4.63 -6.53
C ASN A 274 7.04 -4.53 -6.51
N MET A 275 6.43 -3.91 -7.52
CA MET A 275 5.07 -3.31 -7.44
C MET A 275 3.89 -4.22 -7.85
N ASN A 276 4.05 -5.54 -7.93
CA ASN A 276 3.00 -6.41 -8.48
C ASN A 276 1.82 -6.70 -7.52
N ASP A 277 1.94 -6.39 -6.22
CA ASP A 277 0.97 -6.85 -5.21
C ASP A 277 -0.09 -5.82 -4.80
N PHE A 278 -0.10 -4.61 -5.39
CA PHE A 278 -1.14 -3.62 -5.11
C PHE A 278 -2.44 -3.92 -5.87
N LYS A 279 -3.35 -4.69 -5.25
CA LYS A 279 -4.75 -4.77 -5.71
C LYS A 279 -5.45 -3.42 -5.48
N ARG A 280 -5.80 -2.73 -6.57
CA ARG A 280 -6.69 -1.55 -6.54
C ARG A 280 -8.05 -1.94 -5.93
N VAL A 281 -8.36 -1.44 -4.73
CA VAL A 281 -9.70 -1.54 -4.16
C VAL A 281 -10.68 -0.76 -5.04
N ARG A 282 -11.60 -1.49 -5.71
CA ARG A 282 -12.72 -0.91 -6.44
C ARG A 282 -13.61 -0.16 -5.45
N ARG A 283 -13.62 1.17 -5.51
CA ARG A 283 -14.61 1.99 -4.80
C ARG A 283 -16.02 1.57 -5.23
N ARG A 284 -16.83 1.09 -4.27
CA ARG A 284 -18.29 0.96 -4.43
C ARG A 284 -18.86 2.35 -4.69
N ARG A 285 -19.54 2.52 -5.83
CA ARG A 285 -20.33 3.73 -6.10
C ARG A 285 -21.52 3.76 -5.14
N SER A 286 -21.58 4.76 -4.27
CA SER A 286 -22.73 5.02 -3.42
C SER A 286 -23.93 5.44 -4.27
N PHE A 287 -25.08 4.82 -4.00
CA PHE A 287 -26.36 5.07 -4.63
C PHE A 287 -26.93 6.40 -4.11
N GLY A 288 -26.89 7.45 -4.91
CA GLY A 288 -27.65 8.68 -4.68
C GLY A 288 -29.06 8.57 -5.26
N LYS A 289 -30.07 8.36 -4.40
CA LYS A 289 -31.49 8.62 -4.73
C LYS A 289 -31.73 10.13 -4.79
N LYS A 290 -32.18 10.63 -5.95
CA LYS A 290 -33.37 11.51 -6.15
C LYS A 290 -33.33 12.13 -7.55
N ASN A 291 -34.29 11.77 -8.40
CA ASN A 291 -35.28 12.75 -8.84
C ASN A 291 -36.47 12.09 -9.55
N GLN A 292 -37.65 12.39 -9.02
CA GLN A 292 -38.92 12.16 -9.67
C GLN A 292 -39.02 13.04 -10.92
N ARG A 293 -39.39 12.46 -12.07
CA ARG A 293 -40.29 13.11 -13.03
C ARG A 293 -41.17 12.04 -13.67
N LYS A 294 -42.48 12.23 -13.51
CA LYS A 294 -43.58 11.35 -13.86
C LYS A 294 -44.10 11.68 -15.27
N ARG A 295 -44.65 10.64 -15.93
CA ARG A 295 -45.57 10.61 -17.10
C ARG A 295 -44.88 10.64 -18.47
N LYS A 296 -45.20 9.76 -19.44
CA LYS A 296 -46.46 9.08 -19.85
C LYS A 296 -46.13 7.68 -20.42
N THR A 297 -46.81 6.58 -20.07
CA THR A 297 -47.87 5.88 -20.86
C THR A 297 -47.76 6.12 -22.37
N MET A 298 -47.69 5.14 -23.29
CA MET A 298 -48.44 3.89 -23.46
C MET A 298 -47.85 3.16 -24.70
N SER A 299 -47.83 1.84 -24.73
CA SER A 299 -48.38 1.00 -25.82
C SER A 299 -47.65 -0.34 -25.93
N ILE A 300 -48.45 -1.37 -25.65
CA ILE A 300 -48.26 -2.77 -26.00
C ILE A 300 -48.31 -2.91 -27.52
N SER A 301 -47.44 -3.73 -28.11
CA SER A 301 -47.79 -4.53 -29.30
C SER A 301 -46.85 -5.72 -29.38
N ALA A 302 -47.40 -6.89 -29.07
CA ALA A 302 -46.86 -8.17 -29.46
C ALA A 302 -46.77 -8.25 -30.98
N HIS A 303 -45.66 -8.74 -31.53
CA HIS A 303 -45.62 -9.52 -32.77
C HIS A 303 -44.22 -10.13 -32.91
N PHE A 304 -44.19 -11.34 -33.47
CA PHE A 304 -43.01 -12.11 -33.88
C PHE A 304 -42.29 -12.97 -32.84
N VAL A 305 -43.04 -13.93 -32.31
CA VAL A 305 -42.63 -15.34 -32.31
C VAL A 305 -42.22 -15.73 -33.74
N HIS A 306 -40.92 -15.95 -33.98
CA HIS A 306 -40.35 -16.86 -34.99
C HIS A 306 -38.86 -16.54 -35.13
N PHE A 307 -38.00 -17.13 -34.30
CA PHE A 307 -36.67 -17.61 -34.70
C PHE A 307 -36.04 -18.47 -33.58
N PHE A 308 -36.83 -19.41 -33.05
CA PHE A 308 -36.33 -20.50 -32.21
C PHE A 308 -36.32 -21.76 -33.06
N SER A 309 -35.40 -21.81 -34.03
CA SER A 309 -35.03 -23.02 -34.76
C SER A 309 -33.79 -22.73 -35.62
N LEU A 310 -32.65 -22.58 -34.96
CA LEU A 310 -31.38 -22.99 -35.54
C LEU A 310 -30.40 -23.33 -34.40
N PHE A 311 -30.52 -24.57 -33.94
CA PHE A 311 -29.41 -25.50 -33.68
C PHE A 311 -28.18 -24.88 -32.97
N CYS A 312 -28.02 -25.03 -31.65
CA CYS A 312 -27.99 -26.30 -30.92
C CYS A 312 -27.08 -27.38 -31.56
N SER A 313 -25.97 -26.99 -32.19
CA SER A 313 -24.94 -27.91 -32.72
C SER A 313 -23.50 -27.66 -32.23
N ILE A 314 -23.27 -26.78 -31.24
CA ILE A 314 -21.90 -26.49 -30.76
C ILE A 314 -21.60 -27.06 -29.37
N PHE A 315 -22.58 -27.69 -28.70
CA PHE A 315 -22.41 -28.15 -27.30
C PHE A 315 -22.24 -29.67 -27.12
N VAL A 316 -22.23 -30.46 -28.21
CA VAL A 316 -22.01 -31.92 -28.16
C VAL A 316 -20.61 -32.34 -28.64
N TRP A 317 -19.80 -31.40 -29.16
CA TRP A 317 -18.48 -31.72 -29.71
C TRP A 317 -17.31 -31.55 -28.73
N PHE A 318 -17.50 -30.86 -27.60
CA PHE A 318 -16.40 -30.62 -26.65
C PHE A 318 -16.25 -31.67 -25.53
N ARG A 319 -17.21 -32.62 -25.43
CA ARG A 319 -17.23 -33.63 -24.36
C ARG A 319 -16.61 -34.98 -24.74
N SER A 320 -16.17 -35.16 -25.98
CA SER A 320 -15.42 -36.35 -26.45
C SER A 320 -13.92 -36.12 -26.65
N PHE A 321 -13.41 -34.90 -26.48
CA PHE A 321 -11.98 -34.61 -26.69
C PHE A 321 -11.11 -34.79 -25.42
N PHE A 322 -11.72 -35.00 -24.25
CA PHE A 322 -11.00 -35.08 -22.97
C PHE A 322 -10.82 -36.51 -22.42
N SER A 323 -11.27 -37.54 -23.13
CA SER A 323 -11.11 -38.94 -22.70
C SER A 323 -10.01 -39.72 -23.43
N LEU A 324 -9.35 -39.14 -24.45
CA LEU A 324 -8.27 -39.81 -25.18
C LEU A 324 -6.85 -39.38 -24.75
N PHE A 325 -6.72 -38.29 -23.99
CA PHE A 325 -5.39 -37.80 -23.58
C PHE A 325 -4.85 -38.46 -22.30
N ASN A 326 -5.71 -39.14 -21.52
CA ASN A 326 -5.30 -39.81 -20.28
C ASN A 326 -4.87 -41.28 -20.45
N LEU A 327 -5.04 -41.87 -21.65
CA LEU A 327 -4.62 -43.26 -21.92
C LEU A 327 -3.23 -43.36 -22.58
N ILE A 328 -2.71 -42.27 -23.12
CA ILE A 328 -1.38 -42.22 -23.77
C ILE A 328 -0.27 -41.87 -22.77
N PHE A 329 -0.59 -41.18 -21.67
CA PHE A 329 0.41 -40.82 -20.65
C PHE A 329 0.74 -41.97 -19.68
N VAL A 330 -0.18 -42.92 -19.49
CA VAL A 330 0.04 -44.09 -18.61
C VAL A 330 0.80 -45.22 -19.31
N LEU A 331 0.77 -45.31 -20.64
CA LEU A 331 1.53 -46.29 -21.42
C LEU A 331 2.99 -45.89 -21.70
N PHE A 332 3.34 -44.60 -21.56
CA PHE A 332 4.71 -44.12 -21.78
C PHE A 332 5.62 -44.26 -20.55
N LEU A 333 5.05 -44.36 -19.33
CA LEU A 333 5.80 -44.53 -18.09
C LEU A 333 6.06 -45.99 -17.68
N SER A 334 5.60 -46.96 -18.47
CA SER A 334 5.83 -48.39 -18.22
C SER A 334 6.86 -49.03 -19.18
N PHE A 335 7.40 -48.28 -20.14
CA PHE A 335 8.36 -48.80 -21.13
C PHE A 335 9.82 -48.42 -20.86
N GLU A 336 10.08 -47.50 -19.93
CA GLU A 336 11.45 -47.08 -19.55
C GLU A 336 12.02 -47.81 -18.31
N PHE A 337 11.25 -48.72 -17.70
CA PHE A 337 11.68 -49.46 -16.51
C PHE A 337 12.11 -50.93 -16.78
N LEU A 338 12.10 -51.39 -18.04
CA LEU A 338 12.43 -52.77 -18.40
C LEU A 338 13.68 -52.94 -19.29
N HIS A 339 14.57 -51.93 -19.31
CA HIS A 339 15.84 -52.02 -20.07
C HIS A 339 17.10 -51.77 -19.22
N LEU A 340 16.99 -51.85 -17.89
CA LEU A 340 18.12 -51.69 -16.95
C LEU A 340 18.40 -52.94 -16.09
N PHE A 341 17.98 -54.13 -16.54
CA PHE A 341 18.26 -55.40 -15.87
C PHE A 341 18.47 -56.55 -16.88
N HIS A 342 19.35 -56.38 -17.86
CA HIS A 342 20.13 -57.48 -18.46
C HIS A 342 21.23 -56.95 -19.40
N LEU A 343 22.41 -56.66 -18.84
CA LEU A 343 23.77 -56.80 -19.40
C LEU A 343 24.76 -55.92 -18.63
#